data_AF-A0A7S1E9T3-F1
#
_entry.id   AF-A0A7S1E9T3-F1
#
_cell.length_a   1.000
_cell.length_b   1.000
_cell.length_c   1.000
_cell.angle_alpha   90.00
_cell.angle_beta   90.00
_cell.angle_gamma   90.00
#
_symmetry.space_group_name_H-M   'P 1'
#
loop_
_entity.id
_entity.type
_entity.pdbx_description
1 polymer ?
#
loop_
_entity_poly.entity_id
_entity_poly.type
_entity_poly.pdbx_seq_one_letter_code
_entity_poly.pdbx_strand_id
1 'polypeptide(L)'
;GDTYRADAIKAFDHLQRVNAQYTANGVENIIDDYSALIAAVELFHATQQARFLDAARDRAGRLMARQTPEGSFISDAGSRPYYHAVEAGLPALSLAHYLDIETDDARRSRVREVIRAALTREVDITQRVPNPFGYA
;
A
#
# COMPACT_ATOMS: atom_id res chain seq x y z
N GLY A 1 -4.92 15.34 21.37
CA GLY A 1 -4.53 13.95 21.10
C GLY A 1 -5.75 13.07 20.96
N ASP A 2 -6.56 13.00 22.01
CA ASP A 2 -7.68 12.04 22.09
C ASP A 2 -8.77 12.25 21.03
N THR A 3 -9.13 13.50 20.71
CA THR A 3 -10.10 13.80 19.64
C THR A 3 -9.63 13.29 18.28
N TYR A 4 -8.39 13.59 17.89
CA TYR A 4 -7.82 13.11 16.63
C TYR A 4 -7.80 11.57 16.56
N ARG A 5 -7.45 10.90 17.66
CA ARG A 5 -7.44 9.44 17.73
C ARG A 5 -8.85 8.86 17.58
N ALA A 6 -9.83 9.42 18.29
CA ALA A 6 -11.22 8.96 18.23
C ALA A 6 -11.81 9.14 16.83
N ASP A 7 -11.56 10.30 16.20
CA ASP A 7 -12.03 10.58 14.84
C ASP A 7 -11.38 9.68 13.80
N ALA A 8 -10.06 9.43 13.90
CA ALA A 8 -9.35 8.51 13.01
C ALA A 8 -9.91 7.09 13.11
N ILE A 9 -10.14 6.58 14.33
CA ILE A 9 -10.74 5.25 14.53
C ILE A 9 -12.15 5.20 13.93
N LYS A 10 -12.97 6.23 14.20
CA LYS A 10 -14.34 6.30 13.67
C LYS A 10 -14.37 6.31 12.14
N ALA A 11 -13.51 7.12 11.51
CA ALA A 11 -13.42 7.20 10.06
C ALA A 11 -12.93 5.87 9.45
N PHE A 12 -11.91 5.26 10.04
CA PHE A 12 -11.40 3.96 9.60
C PHE A 12 -12.47 2.85 9.70
N ASP A 13 -13.14 2.73 10.86
CA ASP A 13 -14.20 1.74 11.08
C ASP A 13 -15.42 1.96 10.17
N HIS A 14 -15.65 3.21 9.74
CA HIS A 14 -16.66 3.53 8.73
C HIS A 14 -16.24 3.05 7.34
N LEU A 15 -15.08 3.46 6.86
CA LEU A 15 -14.60 3.12 5.51
C LEU A 15 -14.41 1.61 5.34
N GLN A 16 -13.95 0.88 6.36
CA GLN A 16 -13.82 -0.58 6.28
C GLN A 16 -15.13 -1.31 5.93
N ARG A 17 -16.30 -0.69 6.19
CA ARG A 17 -17.60 -1.27 5.89
C ARG A 17 -18.19 -0.79 4.57
N VAL A 18 -17.92 0.45 4.17
CA VAL A 18 -18.64 1.11 3.07
C VAL A 18 -17.75 1.75 2.00
N ASN A 19 -16.42 1.61 2.05
CA ASN A 19 -15.52 2.32 1.13
C ASN A 19 -15.89 2.13 -0.35
N ALA A 20 -16.22 0.89 -0.74
CA ALA A 20 -16.67 0.57 -2.11
C ALA A 20 -17.87 1.42 -2.57
N GLN A 21 -18.76 1.86 -1.69
CA GLN A 21 -19.90 2.71 -2.05
C GLN A 21 -19.48 4.13 -2.45
N TYR A 22 -18.27 4.55 -2.06
CA TYR A 22 -17.72 5.86 -2.36
C TYR A 22 -16.73 5.85 -3.53
N THR A 23 -16.36 4.67 -4.04
CA THR A 23 -15.56 4.59 -5.26
C THR A 23 -16.44 4.73 -6.49
N ALA A 24 -15.91 5.34 -7.55
CA ALA A 24 -16.69 5.70 -8.74
C ALA A 24 -17.32 4.50 -9.47
N ASN A 25 -16.75 3.31 -9.30
CA ASN A 25 -17.19 2.07 -9.96
C ASN A 25 -17.56 0.95 -8.97
N GLY A 26 -17.63 1.23 -7.67
CA GLY A 26 -17.94 0.22 -6.67
C GLY A 26 -16.79 -0.74 -6.33
N VAL A 27 -15.59 -0.53 -6.87
CA VAL A 27 -14.44 -1.44 -6.72
C VAL A 27 -13.24 -0.68 -6.17
N GLU A 28 -12.61 -1.21 -5.12
CA GLU A 28 -11.37 -0.68 -4.57
C GLU A 28 -10.19 -0.95 -5.51
N ASN A 29 -9.31 0.03 -5.63
CA ASN A 29 -8.13 -0.01 -6.48
C ASN A 29 -6.85 0.09 -5.62
N ILE A 30 -5.67 0.14 -6.24
CA ILE A 30 -4.40 0.20 -5.51
C ILE A 30 -4.28 1.39 -4.54
N ILE A 31 -4.94 2.51 -4.87
CA ILE A 31 -4.95 3.74 -4.07
C ILE A 31 -5.65 3.51 -2.74
N ASP A 32 -6.77 2.79 -2.76
CA ASP A 32 -7.48 2.38 -1.54
C ASP A 32 -6.58 1.51 -0.66
N ASP A 33 -5.82 0.59 -1.26
CA ASP A 33 -4.98 -0.35 -0.52
C ASP A 33 -3.79 0.33 0.17
N TYR A 34 -2.99 1.16 -0.53
CA TYR A 34 -1.87 1.83 0.14
C TYR A 34 -2.33 2.89 1.14
N SER A 35 -3.45 3.56 0.88
CA SER A 35 -4.00 4.59 1.78
C SER A 35 -4.54 3.96 3.06
N ALA A 36 -5.32 2.88 2.93
CA ALA A 36 -5.84 2.14 4.07
C ALA A 36 -4.73 1.42 4.85
N LEU A 37 -3.66 0.98 4.17
CA LEU A 37 -2.48 0.40 4.83
C LEU A 37 -1.80 1.42 5.74
N ILE A 38 -1.51 2.63 5.25
CA ILE A 38 -0.92 3.70 6.07
C ILE A 38 -1.84 4.03 7.25
N ALA A 39 -3.15 4.16 7.02
CA ALA A 39 -4.10 4.44 8.09
C ALA A 39 -4.10 3.35 9.18
N ALA A 40 -4.07 2.08 8.78
CA ALA A 40 -4.01 0.95 9.72
C ALA A 40 -2.70 0.93 10.51
N VAL A 41 -1.56 1.21 9.87
CA VAL A 41 -0.24 1.28 10.52
C VAL A 41 -0.22 2.37 11.59
N GLU A 42 -0.65 3.57 11.25
CA GLU A 42 -0.66 4.70 12.19
C GLU A 42 -1.64 4.48 13.35
N LEU A 43 -2.81 3.89 13.09
CA LEU A 43 -3.75 3.50 14.13
C LEU A 43 -3.18 2.41 15.05
N PHE A 44 -2.40 1.47 14.52
CA PHE A 44 -1.69 0.50 15.35
C PHE A 44 -0.66 1.19 16.22
N HIS A 45 0.19 2.07 15.68
CA HIS A 45 1.13 2.85 16.48
C HIS A 45 0.43 3.63 17.62
N ALA A 46 -0.68 4.30 17.31
CA ALA A 46 -1.40 5.14 18.25
C ALA A 46 -2.19 4.38 19.34
N THR A 47 -2.50 3.10 19.13
CA THR A 47 -3.43 2.37 20.00
C THR A 47 -2.92 1.02 20.51
N GLN A 48 -1.96 0.41 19.81
CA GLN A 48 -1.46 -0.95 20.03
C GLN A 48 -2.57 -2.02 19.99
N GLN A 49 -3.73 -1.73 19.40
CA GLN A 49 -4.82 -2.70 19.29
C GLN A 49 -4.55 -3.66 18.13
N ALA A 50 -4.56 -4.97 18.42
CA ALA A 50 -4.29 -6.03 17.43
C ALA A 50 -5.14 -5.92 16.15
N ARG A 51 -6.39 -5.43 16.25
CA ARG A 51 -7.27 -5.24 15.09
C ARG A 51 -6.68 -4.36 13.99
N PHE A 52 -5.84 -3.37 14.33
CA PHE A 52 -5.22 -2.51 13.33
C PHE A 52 -3.99 -3.17 12.69
N LEU A 53 -3.26 -4.00 13.43
CA LEU A 53 -2.22 -4.86 12.84
C LEU A 53 -2.84 -5.87 11.88
N ASP A 54 -3.97 -6.49 12.23
CA ASP A 54 -4.68 -7.41 11.35
C ASP A 54 -5.23 -6.72 10.10
N ALA A 55 -5.75 -5.50 10.24
CA ALA A 55 -6.16 -4.69 9.09
C ALA A 55 -4.97 -4.28 8.21
N ALA A 56 -3.82 -3.94 8.79
CA ALA A 56 -2.60 -3.65 8.06
C ALA A 56 -2.10 -4.89 7.30
N ARG A 57 -2.15 -6.09 7.92
CA ARG A 57 -1.84 -7.37 7.28
C ARG A 57 -2.73 -7.64 6.07
N ASP A 58 -4.04 -7.41 6.19
CA ASP A 58 -4.98 -7.58 5.07
C ASP A 58 -4.67 -6.62 3.92
N ARG A 59 -4.51 -5.32 4.22
CA ARG A 59 -4.20 -4.30 3.21
C ARG A 59 -2.84 -4.50 2.55
N ALA A 60 -1.81 -4.88 3.31
CA ALA A 60 -0.52 -5.27 2.74
C ALA A 60 -0.65 -6.48 1.83
N GLY A 61 -1.44 -7.49 2.22
CA GLY A 61 -1.74 -8.66 1.40
C GLY A 61 -2.37 -8.30 0.06
N ARG A 62 -3.39 -7.43 0.07
CA ARG A 62 -4.06 -6.93 -1.15
C ARG A 62 -3.11 -6.14 -2.03
N LEU A 63 -2.35 -5.21 -1.46
CA LEU A 63 -1.38 -4.40 -2.19
C LEU A 63 -0.29 -5.26 -2.85
N MET A 64 0.27 -6.22 -2.12
CA MET A 64 1.25 -7.17 -2.67
C MET A 64 0.65 -8.03 -3.79
N ALA A 65 -0.62 -8.42 -3.70
CA ALA A 65 -1.29 -9.22 -4.72
C ALA A 65 -1.49 -8.47 -6.05
N ARG A 66 -1.35 -7.13 -6.05
CA ARG A 66 -1.38 -6.31 -7.27
C ARG A 66 -0.05 -6.27 -8.01
N GLN A 67 1.03 -6.79 -7.43
CA GLN A 67 2.33 -6.82 -8.08
C GLN A 67 2.36 -7.87 -9.19
N THR A 68 2.81 -7.48 -10.38
CA THR A 68 3.05 -8.39 -11.50
C THR A 68 4.37 -9.15 -11.31
N PRO A 69 4.60 -10.26 -12.03
CA PRO A 69 5.87 -10.99 -11.98
C PRO A 69 7.09 -10.10 -12.29
N GLU A 70 6.92 -9.03 -13.07
CA GLU A 70 7.97 -8.08 -13.43
C GLU A 70 8.21 -6.99 -12.37
N GLY A 71 7.49 -7.01 -11.25
CA GLY A 71 7.65 -6.07 -10.13
C GLY A 71 6.83 -4.78 -10.25
N SER A 72 6.16 -4.53 -11.38
CA SER A 72 5.22 -3.41 -11.54
C SER A 72 3.91 -3.69 -10.81
N PHE A 73 3.10 -2.66 -10.55
CA PHE A 73 1.79 -2.84 -9.90
C PHE A 73 0.64 -2.66 -10.89
N ILE A 74 -0.45 -3.39 -10.66
CA ILE A 74 -1.75 -3.21 -11.33
C ILE A 74 -2.61 -2.25 -10.52
N SER A 75 -3.15 -1.25 -11.19
CA SER A 75 -3.96 -0.19 -10.59
C SER A 75 -5.34 -0.67 -10.16
N ASP A 76 -6.00 -1.50 -10.98
CA ASP A 76 -7.41 -1.86 -10.83
C ASP A 76 -7.59 -3.38 -10.67
N ALA A 77 -8.80 -3.89 -10.88
CA ALA A 77 -9.11 -5.32 -10.86
C ALA A 77 -8.81 -6.04 -12.20
N GLY A 78 -8.32 -5.31 -13.20
CA GLY A 78 -8.01 -5.83 -14.52
C GLY A 78 -6.51 -5.94 -14.73
N SER A 79 -6.02 -5.31 -15.79
CA SER A 79 -4.62 -5.32 -16.20
C SER A 79 -4.03 -3.92 -16.34
N ARG A 80 -4.73 -2.88 -15.88
CA ARG A 80 -4.25 -1.50 -16.05
C ARG A 80 -3.03 -1.28 -15.15
N PRO A 81 -1.86 -0.91 -15.69
CA PRO A 81 -0.69 -0.63 -14.87
C PRO A 81 -0.93 0.61 -13.98
N TYR A 82 -0.34 0.60 -12.79
CA TYR A 82 -0.29 1.76 -11.92
C TYR A 82 0.84 2.70 -12.34
N TYR A 83 0.50 3.97 -12.49
CA TYR A 83 1.40 5.11 -12.65
C TYR A 83 0.70 6.31 -12.05
N HIS A 84 1.44 7.21 -11.41
CA HIS A 84 0.85 8.35 -10.72
C HIS A 84 1.79 9.56 -10.70
N ALA A 85 1.31 10.71 -11.18
CA ALA A 85 2.11 11.93 -11.30
C ALA A 85 2.36 12.68 -9.97
N VAL A 86 2.00 12.07 -8.83
CA VAL A 86 2.05 12.71 -7.50
C VAL A 86 2.64 11.75 -6.49
N GLU A 87 2.16 10.50 -6.50
CA GLU A 87 2.43 9.55 -5.43
C GLU A 87 2.78 8.14 -5.93
N ALA A 88 3.56 8.06 -7.02
CA ALA A 88 4.00 6.79 -7.60
C ALA A 88 4.77 5.88 -6.62
N GLY A 89 5.45 6.47 -5.63
CA GLY A 89 6.22 5.74 -4.61
C GLY A 89 5.41 5.18 -3.44
N LEU A 90 4.12 5.55 -3.28
CA LEU A 90 3.34 5.13 -2.11
C LEU A 90 3.11 3.62 -1.97
N PRO A 91 2.98 2.81 -3.04
CA PRO A 91 2.92 1.36 -2.88
C PRO A 91 4.12 0.79 -2.11
N ALA A 92 5.34 1.17 -2.49
CA ALA A 92 6.55 0.71 -1.81
C ALA A 92 6.70 1.33 -0.41
N LEU A 93 6.39 2.63 -0.27
CA LEU A 93 6.51 3.33 1.00
C LEU A 93 5.53 2.80 2.07
N SER A 94 4.26 2.57 1.72
CA SER A 94 3.26 2.02 2.64
C SER A 94 3.61 0.61 3.11
N LEU A 95 4.17 -0.23 2.24
CA LEU A 95 4.71 -1.54 2.61
C LEU A 95 5.93 -1.43 3.53
N ALA A 96 6.78 -0.41 3.34
CA ALA A 96 7.91 -0.15 4.24
C ALA A 96 7.43 0.25 5.64
N HIS A 97 6.42 1.12 5.75
CA HIS A 97 5.80 1.46 7.04
C HIS A 97 5.16 0.23 7.72
N TYR A 98 4.54 -0.66 6.96
CA TYR A 98 4.03 -1.91 7.51
C TYR A 98 5.13 -2.81 8.11
N LEU A 99 6.34 -2.81 7.53
CA LEU A 99 7.49 -3.49 8.12
C LEU A 99 7.91 -2.92 9.49
N ASP A 100 7.48 -1.74 9.89
CA ASP A 100 7.83 -1.22 11.22
C ASP A 100 6.95 -1.82 12.33
N ILE A 101 5.78 -2.37 11.98
CA ILE A 101 4.82 -2.92 12.93
C ILE A 101 4.65 -4.44 12.86
N GLU A 102 5.04 -5.07 11.75
CA GLU A 102 4.94 -6.52 11.60
C GLU A 102 6.07 -7.24 12.33
N THR A 103 5.73 -8.26 13.11
CA THR A 103 6.67 -9.07 13.89
C THR A 103 6.89 -10.47 13.32
N ASP A 104 5.99 -10.95 12.45
CA ASP A 104 6.14 -12.24 11.80
C ASP A 104 7.20 -12.20 10.69
N ASP A 105 8.28 -12.96 10.86
CA ASP A 105 9.43 -12.94 9.96
C ASP A 105 9.11 -13.40 8.53
N ALA A 106 8.16 -14.32 8.35
CA ALA A 106 7.76 -14.79 7.03
C ALA A 106 7.04 -13.68 6.25
N ARG A 107 6.12 -12.96 6.89
CA ARG A 107 5.43 -11.79 6.30
C ARG A 107 6.43 -10.68 5.99
N ARG A 108 7.33 -10.37 6.92
CA ARG A 108 8.39 -9.36 6.71
C ARG A 108 9.26 -9.70 5.51
N SER A 109 9.67 -10.96 5.39
CA SER A 109 10.53 -11.42 4.29
C SER A 109 9.81 -11.26 2.94
N ARG A 110 8.55 -11.69 2.87
CA ARG A 110 7.72 -11.53 1.66
C ARG A 110 7.54 -10.07 1.26
N VAL A 111 7.26 -9.19 2.22
CA VAL A 111 7.11 -7.74 1.94
C VAL A 111 8.43 -7.14 1.44
N ARG A 112 9.57 -7.53 2.02
CA ARG A 112 10.89 -7.08 1.55
C ARG A 112 11.17 -7.52 0.11
N GLU A 113 10.74 -8.72 -0.27
CA GLU A 113 10.84 -9.19 -1.65
C GLU A 113 9.99 -8.36 -2.61
N VAL A 114 8.75 -8.06 -2.24
CA VAL A 114 7.86 -7.21 -3.04
C VAL A 114 8.43 -5.80 -3.20
N ILE A 115 8.90 -5.18 -2.11
CA ILE A 115 9.53 -3.85 -2.16
C ILE A 115 10.77 -3.90 -3.07
N ARG A 116 11.62 -4.93 -2.92
CA ARG A 116 12.81 -5.10 -3.77
C ARG A 116 12.43 -5.20 -5.24
N ALA A 117 11.44 -6.04 -5.59
CA ALA A 117 11.00 -6.21 -6.97
C ALA A 117 10.45 -4.90 -7.56
N ALA A 118 9.68 -4.13 -6.79
CA ALA A 118 9.20 -2.82 -7.20
C ALA A 118 10.35 -1.85 -7.49
N LEU A 119 11.31 -1.73 -6.55
CA LEU A 119 12.45 -0.83 -6.72
C LEU A 119 13.37 -1.25 -7.88
N THR A 120 13.63 -2.55 -8.04
CA THR A 120 14.38 -3.07 -9.19
C THR A 120 13.68 -2.72 -10.49
N ARG A 121 12.36 -2.89 -10.55
CA ARG A 121 11.57 -2.55 -11.74
C ARG A 121 11.65 -1.07 -12.10
N GLU A 122 11.57 -0.17 -11.12
CA GLU A 122 11.71 1.28 -11.36
C GLU A 122 13.10 1.64 -11.92
N VAL A 123 14.17 1.02 -11.41
CA VAL A 123 15.52 1.20 -11.95
C VAL A 123 15.60 0.68 -13.39
N ASP A 124 15.11 -0.53 -13.62
CA ASP A 124 15.16 -1.20 -14.93
C ASP A 124 14.39 -0.42 -16.01
N ILE A 125 13.17 0.07 -15.69
CA ILE A 125 12.37 0.81 -16.66
C ILE A 125 13.00 2.17 -16.99
N THR A 126 13.58 2.85 -15.99
CA THR A 126 14.27 4.14 -16.14
C THR A 126 15.51 4.01 -17.03
N GLN A 127 16.23 2.88 -16.94
CA GLN A 127 17.46 2.61 -17.69
C GLN A 127 17.21 1.92 -19.05
N ARG A 128 15.96 1.56 -19.38
CA ARG A 128 15.63 0.76 -20.56
C ARG A 128 15.97 1.45 -21.89
N VAL A 129 16.02 2.77 -21.89
CA VAL A 129 16.28 3.61 -23.08
C VAL A 129 17.33 4.67 -22.72
N PRO A 130 18.00 5.31 -23.72
CA PRO A 130 18.91 6.42 -23.45
C PRO A 130 18.21 7.51 -22.62
N ASN A 131 18.62 7.64 -21.37
CA ASN A 131 18.00 8.51 -20.38
C ASN A 131 19.09 9.22 -19.55
N PRO A 132 19.78 10.22 -20.13
CA PRO A 132 20.93 10.86 -19.50
C PRO A 132 20.58 11.62 -18.21
N PHE A 133 19.31 11.94 -18.00
CA PHE A 133 18.81 12.63 -16.80
C PHE A 133 18.25 11.69 -15.73
N GLY A 134 18.12 10.39 -16.04
CA GLY A 134 17.54 9.42 -15.11
C GLY A 134 16.08 9.71 -14.74
N TYR A 135 15.30 10.27 -15.67
CA TYR A 135 13.88 10.53 -15.44
C TYR A 135 13.08 9.22 -15.50
N ALA A 136 12.39 8.89 -14.41
CA ALA A 136 11.52 7.72 -14.30
C ALA A 136 10.10 8.02 -14.77
#